data_AF-A0A2V7UEP6-F1
#
_entry.id   AF-A0A2V7UEP6-F1
#
_cell.length_a   1.000
_cell.length_b   1.000
_cell.length_c   1.000
_cell.angle_alpha   90.00
_cell.angle_beta   90.00
_cell.angle_gamma   90.00
#
_symmetry.space_group_name_H-M   'P 1'
#
loop_
_entity.id
_entity.type
_entity.pdbx_description
1 polymer ?
#
loop_
_entity_poly.entity_id
_entity_poly.type
_entity_poly.pdbx_seq_one_letter_code
_entity_poly.pdbx_strand_id
1 'polypeptide(L)'
;MDVGRALVVSRIVGKIMLTTLIALGLAAWATPATAYVVQITTSIPVASAADDTQLKAALNSAIDNILQHAIAFVPTVVTVRDARVVGDRIHILLLIADGDGEETMQQLIDADKTEL
;
A
#
# COMPACT_ATOMS: atom_id res chain seq x y z
N MET A 1 -59.60 12.50 19.81
CA MET A 1 -58.18 12.71 20.21
C MET A 1 -57.19 12.05 19.23
N ASP A 2 -57.51 11.98 17.92
CA ASP A 2 -56.74 11.12 16.99
C ASP A 2 -55.89 11.87 15.95
N VAL A 3 -56.31 13.09 15.58
CA VAL A 3 -55.62 13.89 14.54
C VAL A 3 -54.23 14.36 15.00
N GLY A 4 -54.06 14.66 16.29
CA GLY A 4 -52.77 15.07 16.86
C GLY A 4 -51.73 13.95 16.89
N ARG A 5 -52.16 12.68 17.06
CA ARG A 5 -51.24 11.53 17.05
C ARG A 5 -50.78 11.21 15.63
N ALA A 6 -51.66 11.28 14.64
CA ALA A 6 -51.33 11.04 13.23
C ALA A 6 -50.30 12.05 12.68
N LEU A 7 -50.44 13.34 13.02
CA LEU A 7 -49.50 14.38 12.61
C LEU A 7 -48.11 14.20 13.25
N VAL A 8 -48.07 13.79 14.52
CA VAL A 8 -46.82 13.51 15.24
C VAL A 8 -46.13 12.26 14.66
N VAL A 9 -46.87 11.20 14.36
CA VAL A 9 -46.33 9.99 13.73
C VAL A 9 -45.77 10.28 12.34
N SER A 10 -46.46 11.06 11.51
CA SER A 10 -45.98 11.44 10.17
C SER A 10 -44.65 12.23 10.23
N ARG A 11 -44.51 13.17 11.18
CA ARG A 11 -43.25 13.89 11.39
C ARG A 11 -42.12 12.99 11.91
N ILE A 12 -42.44 12.00 12.74
CA ILE A 12 -41.46 11.01 13.24
C ILE A 12 -40.97 10.12 12.10
N VAL A 13 -41.88 9.58 11.28
CA VAL A 13 -41.54 8.73 10.12
C VAL A 13 -40.69 9.51 9.10
N GLY A 14 -41.04 10.76 8.80
CA GLY A 14 -40.24 11.60 7.91
C GLY A 14 -38.82 11.85 8.41
N LYS A 15 -38.66 12.12 9.71
CA LYS A 15 -37.33 12.25 10.34
C LYS A 15 -36.53 10.94 10.27
N ILE A 16 -37.16 9.80 10.54
CA ILE A 16 -36.47 8.50 10.47
C ILE A 16 -35.96 8.25 9.05
N MET A 17 -36.79 8.41 8.02
CA MET A 17 -36.35 8.19 6.63
C MET A 17 -35.20 9.11 6.21
N LEU A 18 -35.25 10.39 6.58
CA LEU A 18 -34.16 11.33 6.29
C LEU A 18 -32.86 10.92 7.00
N THR A 19 -32.96 10.51 8.26
CA THR A 19 -31.78 10.06 9.03
C THR A 19 -31.19 8.79 8.43
N THR A 20 -32.03 7.85 7.99
CA THR A 20 -31.59 6.63 7.31
C THR A 20 -30.89 6.92 5.98
N LEU A 21 -31.42 7.84 5.17
CA LEU A 21 -30.80 8.21 3.89
C LEU A 21 -29.44 8.90 4.09
N ILE A 22 -29.32 9.76 5.10
CA ILE A 22 -28.04 10.40 5.44
C ILE A 22 -27.03 9.35 5.94
N ALA A 23 -27.45 8.44 6.82
CA ALA A 23 -26.59 7.37 7.32
C ALA A 23 -26.12 6.44 6.19
N LEU A 24 -27.02 6.09 5.26
CA LEU A 24 -26.69 5.25 4.10
C LEU A 24 -25.76 5.98 3.12
N GLY A 25 -25.97 7.28 2.89
CA GLY A 25 -25.10 8.10 2.05
C GLY A 25 -23.69 8.22 2.61
N LEU A 26 -23.55 8.38 3.94
CA LEU A 26 -22.25 8.39 4.62
C LEU A 26 -21.55 7.03 4.59
N ALA A 27 -22.30 5.92 4.72
CA ALA A 27 -21.75 4.57 4.63
C ALA A 27 -21.28 4.21 3.20
N ALA A 28 -21.86 4.84 2.17
CA ALA A 28 -21.47 4.62 0.77
C ALA A 28 -20.12 5.28 0.39
N TRP A 29 -19.60 6.19 1.23
CA TRP A 29 -18.26 6.77 1.10
C TRP A 29 -17.26 6.06 2.01
N ALA A 30 -17.22 4.73 1.97
CA ALA A 30 -15.99 4.06 2.37
C ALA A 30 -14.91 4.51 1.38
N THR A 31 -13.91 5.26 1.86
CA THR A 31 -12.73 5.56 1.06
C THR A 31 -12.14 4.21 0.61
N PRO A 32 -12.04 3.94 -0.70
CA PRO A 32 -11.40 2.72 -1.16
C PRO A 32 -10.01 2.67 -0.54
N ALA A 33 -9.67 1.54 0.06
CA ALA A 33 -8.34 1.29 0.56
C ALA A 33 -7.39 1.40 -0.63
N THR A 34 -6.53 2.43 -0.64
CA THR A 34 -5.62 2.68 -1.75
C THR A 34 -4.44 1.73 -1.62
N ALA A 35 -4.36 0.74 -2.49
CA ALA A 35 -3.23 -0.16 -2.61
C ALA A 35 -2.00 0.58 -3.17
N TYR A 36 -0.92 0.68 -2.40
CA TYR A 36 0.34 1.26 -2.87
C TYR A 36 1.35 0.16 -3.18
N VAL A 37 1.79 0.12 -4.44
CA VAL A 37 2.93 -0.69 -4.87
C VAL A 37 3.90 0.21 -5.62
N VAL A 38 5.17 0.20 -5.23
CA VAL A 38 6.22 1.02 -5.87
C VAL A 38 7.42 0.16 -6.22
N GLN A 39 8.00 0.44 -7.39
CA GLN A 39 9.26 -0.15 -7.83
C GLN A 39 10.36 0.90 -7.68
N ILE A 40 11.39 0.57 -6.89
CA ILE A 40 12.50 1.49 -6.58
C ILE A 40 13.81 0.82 -6.96
N THR A 41 14.68 1.54 -7.66
CA THR A 41 16.06 1.10 -7.93
C THR A 41 17.01 1.80 -6.98
N THR A 42 17.85 1.04 -6.30
CA THR A 42 18.96 1.55 -5.48
C THR A 42 20.28 0.91 -5.89
N SER A 43 21.38 1.39 -5.33
CA SER A 43 22.71 0.86 -5.63
C SER A 43 23.60 0.82 -4.39
N ILE A 44 24.38 -0.25 -4.27
CA ILE A 44 25.46 -0.39 -3.27
C ILE A 44 26.81 -0.58 -3.97
N PRO A 45 27.94 -0.25 -3.33
CA PRO A 45 29.27 -0.54 -3.89
C PRO A 45 29.47 -2.06 -4.07
N VAL A 46 30.10 -2.47 -5.18
CA VAL A 46 30.51 -3.88 -5.40
C VAL A 46 31.47 -4.36 -4.32
N ALA A 47 32.30 -3.47 -3.77
CA ALA A 47 33.20 -3.78 -2.66
C ALA A 47 32.46 -4.34 -1.43
N SER A 48 31.19 -3.99 -1.23
CA SER A 48 30.37 -4.51 -0.14
C SER A 48 30.02 -6.00 -0.31
N ALA A 49 30.12 -6.56 -1.52
CA ALA A 49 29.90 -7.99 -1.78
C ALA A 49 31.13 -8.87 -1.50
N ALA A 50 32.24 -8.30 -1.03
CA ALA A 50 33.42 -9.07 -0.66
C ALA A 50 33.22 -9.94 0.60
N ASP A 51 32.22 -9.62 1.41
CA ASP A 51 31.87 -10.32 2.65
C ASP A 51 30.35 -10.29 2.85
N ASP A 52 29.74 -11.42 3.19
CA ASP A 52 28.29 -11.56 3.32
C ASP A 52 27.72 -10.64 4.42
N THR A 53 28.48 -10.40 5.48
CA THR A 53 28.06 -9.50 6.57
C THR A 53 28.03 -8.06 6.08
N GLN A 54 29.05 -7.64 5.34
CA GLN A 54 29.11 -6.31 4.70
C GLN A 54 28.02 -6.14 3.64
N LEU A 55 27.74 -7.17 2.84
CA LEU A 55 26.69 -7.15 1.83
C LEU A 55 25.32 -6.94 2.48
N LYS A 56 25.03 -7.72 3.53
CA LYS A 56 23.78 -7.62 4.27
C LYS A 56 23.63 -6.26 4.95
N ALA A 57 24.71 -5.73 5.52
CA ALA A 57 24.70 -4.41 6.13
C ALA A 57 24.44 -3.29 5.10
N ALA A 58 25.11 -3.34 3.95
CA ALA A 58 24.92 -2.37 2.86
C ALA A 58 23.50 -2.44 2.28
N LEU A 59 22.98 -3.65 2.06
CA LEU A 59 21.61 -3.86 1.58
C LEU A 59 20.58 -3.32 2.58
N ASN A 60 20.70 -3.67 3.86
CA ASN A 60 19.78 -3.19 4.90
C ASN A 60 19.84 -1.67 5.01
N SER A 61 21.03 -1.07 4.99
CA SER A 61 21.16 0.39 5.03
C SER A 61 20.52 1.07 3.82
N ALA A 62 20.63 0.49 2.62
CA ALA A 62 19.98 1.01 1.42
C ALA A 62 18.45 0.89 1.50
N ILE A 63 17.94 -0.24 2.00
CA ILE A 63 16.50 -0.44 2.23
C ILE A 63 15.99 0.54 3.28
N ASP A 64 16.65 0.63 4.45
CA ASP A 64 16.25 1.55 5.53
C ASP A 64 16.22 3.00 5.06
N ASN A 65 17.19 3.41 4.22
CA ASN A 65 17.19 4.75 3.64
C ASN A 65 15.94 5.00 2.79
N ILE A 66 15.54 4.04 1.95
CA ILE A 66 14.33 4.11 1.14
C ILE A 66 13.09 4.20 2.03
N LEU A 67 12.96 3.30 3.00
CA LEU A 67 11.81 3.23 3.89
C LEU A 67 11.63 4.51 4.72
N GLN A 68 12.72 5.18 5.07
CA GLN A 68 12.69 6.41 5.88
C GLN A 68 12.54 7.69 5.06
N HIS A 69 13.04 7.73 3.82
CA HIS A 69 13.21 9.00 3.10
C HIS A 69 12.57 9.04 1.70
N ALA A 70 12.33 7.90 1.06
CA ALA A 70 11.90 7.86 -0.34
C ALA A 70 10.40 7.59 -0.51
N ILE A 71 9.72 7.07 0.51
CA ILE A 71 8.30 6.72 0.45
C ILE A 71 7.52 7.37 1.60
N ALA A 72 6.25 7.67 1.35
CA ALA A 72 5.36 8.39 2.28
C ALA A 72 4.24 7.51 2.87
N PHE A 73 4.28 6.21 2.62
CA PHE A 73 3.35 5.23 3.18
C PHE A 73 4.11 4.20 4.01
N VAL A 74 3.40 3.44 4.85
CA VAL A 74 3.99 2.41 5.71
C VAL A 74 4.01 1.08 4.96
N PRO A 75 5.19 0.54 4.59
CA PRO A 75 5.25 -0.75 3.91
C PRO A 75 5.01 -1.90 4.87
N THR A 76 4.44 -2.97 4.32
CA THR A 76 4.28 -4.26 5.01
C THR A 76 5.18 -5.33 4.39
N VAL A 77 5.50 -5.20 3.10
CA VAL A 77 6.36 -6.14 2.37
C VAL A 77 7.37 -5.40 1.48
N VAL A 78 8.58 -5.94 1.44
CA VAL A 78 9.69 -5.50 0.57
C VAL A 78 10.30 -6.74 -0.06
N THR A 79 10.46 -6.74 -1.38
CA THR A 79 11.12 -7.84 -2.10
C THR A 79 12.18 -7.32 -3.05
N VAL A 80 13.26 -8.09 -3.19
CA VAL A 80 14.28 -7.86 -4.23
C VAL A 80 13.81 -8.55 -5.50
N ARG A 81 13.62 -7.78 -6.57
CA ARG A 81 13.18 -8.32 -7.85
C ARG A 81 14.34 -8.70 -8.77
N ASP A 82 15.35 -7.85 -8.83
CA ASP A 82 16.55 -8.07 -9.64
C ASP A 82 17.76 -7.46 -8.94
N ALA A 83 18.94 -8.01 -9.21
CA ALA A 83 20.20 -7.46 -8.78
C ALA A 83 21.26 -7.69 -9.86
N ARG A 84 21.88 -6.61 -10.32
CA ARG A 84 22.90 -6.66 -11.39
C ARG A 84 24.10 -5.78 -11.07
N VAL A 85 25.27 -6.27 -11.46
CA VAL A 85 26.53 -5.52 -11.37
C VAL A 85 26.68 -4.65 -12.61
N VAL A 86 26.87 -3.35 -12.41
CA VAL A 86 27.22 -2.39 -13.47
C VAL A 86 28.37 -1.53 -12.98
N GLY A 87 29.53 -1.68 -13.59
CA GLY A 87 30.75 -0.99 -13.16
C GLY A 87 31.14 -1.40 -11.74
N ASP A 88 31.28 -0.42 -10.84
CA ASP A 88 31.64 -0.58 -9.43
C ASP A 88 30.42 -0.65 -8.50
N ARG A 89 29.20 -0.80 -9.06
CA ARG A 89 27.94 -0.79 -8.30
C ARG A 89 27.10 -2.04 -8.55
N ILE A 90 26.42 -2.49 -7.50
CA ILE A 90 25.36 -3.48 -7.56
C ILE A 90 24.05 -2.70 -7.54
N HIS A 91 23.34 -2.69 -8.66
CA HIS A 91 22.00 -2.12 -8.77
C HIS A 91 20.97 -3.14 -8.35
N ILE A 92 20.10 -2.74 -7.43
CA ILE A 92 19.09 -3.60 -6.82
C ILE A 92 17.73 -2.99 -7.13
N LEU A 93 16.89 -3.78 -7.78
CA LEU A 93 15.50 -3.44 -8.04
C LEU A 93 14.65 -3.99 -6.89
N LEU A 94 13.94 -3.09 -6.21
CA LEU A 94 13.06 -3.41 -5.11
C LEU A 94 11.61 -3.19 -5.54
N LEU A 95 10.73 -4.07 -5.07
CA LEU A 95 9.29 -3.88 -5.12
C LEU A 95 8.79 -3.80 -3.68
N ILE A 96 8.02 -2.75 -3.37
CA ILE A 96 7.57 -2.42 -2.01
C ILE A 96 6.06 -2.20 -2.05
N ALA A 97 5.34 -2.79 -1.09
CA ALA A 97 3.91 -2.59 -0.96
C ALA A 97 3.49 -2.33 0.49
N ASP A 98 2.37 -1.63 0.63
CA ASP A 98 1.60 -1.59 1.87
C ASP A 98 0.61 -2.76 1.95
N GLY A 99 -0.11 -2.86 3.06
CA GLY A 99 -0.99 -3.99 3.35
C GLY A 99 -2.08 -4.21 2.28
N ASP A 100 -2.63 -3.12 1.75
CA ASP A 100 -3.62 -3.18 0.68
C ASP A 100 -2.98 -3.50 -0.69
N GLY A 101 -1.70 -3.21 -0.86
CA GLY A 101 -0.91 -3.47 -2.07
C GLY A 101 -0.31 -4.86 -2.19
N GLU A 102 -0.31 -5.70 -1.16
CA GLU A 102 0.36 -7.00 -1.17
C GLU A 102 -0.18 -7.94 -2.27
N GLU A 103 -1.50 -8.02 -2.44
CA GLU A 103 -2.11 -8.86 -3.48
C GLU A 103 -1.73 -8.36 -4.89
N THR A 104 -1.72 -7.03 -5.08
CA THR A 104 -1.30 -6.41 -6.34
C THR A 104 0.18 -6.70 -6.63
N MET A 105 1.04 -6.61 -5.62
CA MET A 105 2.45 -6.97 -5.73
C MET A 105 2.62 -8.43 -6.20
N GLN A 106 1.87 -9.36 -5.61
CA GLN A 106 1.96 -10.78 -5.95
C GLN A 106 1.57 -11.02 -7.42
N GLN A 107 0.51 -10.37 -7.89
CA GLN A 107 0.08 -10.44 -9.30
C GLN A 107 1.17 -9.93 -10.26
N LEU A 108 1.84 -8.82 -9.92
CA LEU A 108 2.94 -8.28 -10.72
C LEU A 108 4.15 -9.24 -10.77
N ILE A 109 4.47 -9.87 -9.64
CA ILE A 109 5.57 -10.86 -9.56
C ILE A 109 5.27 -12.09 -10.42
N ASP A 110 4.03 -12.54 -10.45
CA ASP A 110 3.62 -13.73 -11.19
C ASP A 110 3.42 -13.47 -12.69
N ALA A 111 2.95 -12.28 -13.06
CA ALA A 111 2.87 -11.85 -14.46
C ALA A 111 4.25 -11.88 -15.13
N ASP A 112 5.27 -11.34 -14.46
CA ASP A 112 6.66 -11.31 -14.95
C ASP A 112 7.28 -12.72 -15.10
N LYS A 113 6.81 -13.72 -14.34
CA LYS A 113 7.24 -15.12 -14.52
C LYS A 113 6.62 -15.80 -15.75
N THR A 114 5.52 -15.26 -16.27
CA THR A 114 4.73 -15.88 -17.35
C THR A 114 5.14 -15.34 -18.73
N GLU A 115 5.89 -14.24 -18.79
CA GLU A 115 6.47 -13.68 -20.03
C GLU A 115 7.90 -14.20 -20.34
N LEU A 116 8.43 -15.11 -19.51
CA LEU A 116 9.72 -15.79 -19.68
C LEU A 116 9.53 -17.27 -20.05
#